data_AF-A0A915UEU4-F1
#
_entry.id   AF-A0A915UEU4-F1
#
_cell.length_a   1.000
_cell.length_b   1.000
_cell.length_c   1.000
_cell.angle_alpha   90.00
_cell.angle_beta   90.00
_cell.angle_gamma   90.00
#
_symmetry.space_group_name_H-M   'P 1'
#
loop_
_entity.id
_entity.type
_entity.pdbx_description
1 polymer ?
#
loop_
_entity_poly.entity_id
_entity_poly.type
_entity_poly.pdbx_seq_one_letter_code
_entity_poly.pdbx_strand_id
1 'polypeptide(L)'
;MLQAMAIAHSAEQLRRELLQRRSNLEAELQRVETALAALNGLQGVGDIHLDGDDWSSLGMIEAARKLLEESGQPMSTRSLVEEMLRRGVRTRSKKPIATLYVVLREAPGFAFDRARRAWTLATGKAGRSEVTAVTVAEDALPGEHHRASSGVRRRSYRTSSG
;
A
#
# COMPACT_ATOMS: atom_id res chain seq x y z
N MET A 1 44.76 54.71 9.30
CA MET A 1 44.73 53.75 8.17
C MET A 1 44.93 52.30 8.60
N LEU A 2 45.95 51.97 9.40
CA LEU A 2 46.23 50.58 9.84
C LEU A 2 45.07 49.89 10.58
N GLN A 3 44.37 50.61 11.45
CA GLN A 3 43.26 50.05 12.24
C GLN A 3 42.04 49.67 11.38
N ALA A 4 41.77 50.44 10.31
CA ALA A 4 40.68 50.16 9.39
C ALA A 4 40.96 48.92 8.51
N MET A 5 42.22 48.69 8.12
CA MET A 5 42.63 47.50 7.39
C MET A 5 42.55 46.23 8.25
N ALA A 6 42.92 46.33 9.54
CA ALA A 6 42.80 45.20 10.47
C ALA A 6 41.33 44.77 10.69
N ILE A 7 40.42 45.74 10.82
CA ILE A 7 38.99 45.47 10.96
C ILE A 7 38.42 44.84 9.67
N ALA A 8 38.75 45.41 8.50
CA ALA A 8 38.32 44.85 7.22
C ALA A 8 38.82 43.42 7.01
N HIS A 9 40.08 43.15 7.34
CA HIS A 9 40.66 41.80 7.24
C HIS A 9 39.96 40.79 8.16
N SER A 10 39.66 41.18 9.40
CA SER A 10 38.93 40.33 10.35
C SER A 10 37.50 40.04 9.89
N ALA A 11 36.81 41.02 9.30
CA ALA A 11 35.46 40.84 8.76
C ALA A 11 35.46 39.90 7.54
N GLU A 12 36.49 39.99 6.68
CA GLU A 12 36.67 39.11 5.52
C GLU A 12 36.92 37.65 5.95
N GLN A 13 37.72 37.45 7.00
CA GLN A 13 37.96 36.12 7.58
C GLN A 13 36.68 35.52 8.15
N LEU A 14 35.93 36.29 8.92
CA LEU A 14 34.67 35.85 9.53
C LEU A 14 33.61 35.52 8.46
N ARG A 15 33.55 36.31 7.38
CA ARG A 15 32.68 36.06 6.23
C ARG A 15 33.03 34.75 5.53
N ARG A 16 34.32 34.44 5.35
CA ARG A 16 34.77 33.18 4.75
C ARG A 16 34.38 31.99 5.62
N GLU A 17 34.57 32.10 6.94
CA GLU A 17 34.21 31.03 7.88
C GLU A 17 32.71 30.75 7.88
N LEU A 18 31.87 31.80 7.87
CA LEU A 18 30.42 31.65 7.78
C LEU A 18 29.97 31.01 6.46
N LEU A 19 30.57 31.38 5.34
CA LEU A 19 30.28 30.78 4.03
C LEU A 19 30.67 29.31 3.99
N GLN A 20 31.82 28.96 4.54
CA GLN A 20 32.29 27.57 4.61
C GLN A 20 31.37 26.73 5.51
N ARG A 21 30.97 27.27 6.65
CA ARG A 21 30.04 26.59 7.57
C ARG A 21 28.66 26.40 6.95
N ARG A 22 28.16 27.40 6.21
CA ARG A 22 26.92 27.29 5.45
C ARG A 22 27.00 26.19 4.39
N SER A 23 28.07 26.17 3.60
CA SER A 23 28.27 25.13 2.57
C SER A 23 28.32 23.72 3.17
N ASN A 24 28.97 23.55 4.32
CA ASN A 24 29.01 22.26 5.02
C ASN A 24 27.60 21.82 5.48
N LEU A 25 26.81 22.73 6.03
CA LEU A 25 25.44 22.45 6.46
C LEU A 25 24.52 22.11 5.27
N GLU A 26 24.67 22.81 4.14
CA GLU A 26 23.93 22.52 2.91
C GLU A 26 24.28 21.12 2.38
N ALA A 27 25.56 20.72 2.44
CA ALA A 27 25.98 19.38 2.06
C ALA A 27 25.45 18.29 3.01
N GLU A 28 25.40 18.56 4.31
CA GLU A 28 24.78 17.64 5.29
C GLU A 28 23.27 17.49 5.06
N LEU A 29 22.56 18.60 4.81
CA LEU A 29 21.15 18.58 4.45
C LEU A 29 20.90 17.75 3.20
N GLN A 30 21.67 17.96 2.13
CA GLN A 30 21.55 17.15 0.91
C GLN A 30 21.79 15.67 1.17
N ARG A 31 22.74 15.31 2.03
CA ARG A 31 22.98 13.91 2.40
C ARG A 31 21.79 13.31 3.14
N VAL A 32 21.20 14.05 4.07
CA VAL A 32 20.01 13.62 4.81
C VAL A 32 18.81 13.50 3.88
N GLU A 33 18.59 14.48 3.01
CA GLU A 33 17.51 14.45 2.00
C GLU A 33 17.67 13.26 1.04
N THR A 34 18.90 12.98 0.60
CA THR A 34 19.18 11.82 -0.26
C THR A 34 18.94 10.51 0.49
N ALA A 35 19.34 10.43 1.76
CA ALA A 35 19.09 9.25 2.60
C ALA A 35 17.58 9.05 2.86
N LEU A 36 16.84 10.13 3.10
CA LEU A 36 15.38 10.11 3.24
C LEU A 36 14.71 9.72 1.94
N ALA A 37 15.14 10.26 0.80
CA ALA A 37 14.62 9.88 -0.51
C ALA A 37 14.91 8.42 -0.84
N ALA A 38 16.08 7.89 -0.45
CA ALA A 38 16.40 6.47 -0.59
C ALA A 38 15.52 5.58 0.32
N LEU A 39 15.25 6.02 1.55
CA LEU A 39 14.31 5.34 2.44
C LEU A 39 12.87 5.38 1.91
N ASN A 40 12.44 6.52 1.38
CA ASN A 40 11.11 6.71 0.80
C ASN A 40 10.96 5.97 -0.55
N GLY A 41 12.03 5.87 -1.34
CA GLY A 41 12.07 5.06 -2.57
C GLY A 41 11.98 3.56 -2.30
N LEU A 42 12.39 3.12 -1.11
CA LEU A 42 12.14 1.76 -0.60
C LEU A 42 10.74 1.61 0.03
N GLN A 43 10.06 2.71 0.35
CA GLN A 43 8.66 2.78 0.78
C GLN A 43 7.70 3.16 -0.37
N GLY A 44 8.07 2.83 -1.62
CA GLY A 44 7.15 2.94 -2.74
C GLY A 44 5.84 2.21 -2.43
N VAL A 45 4.73 2.94 -2.64
CA VAL A 45 3.30 2.59 -2.45
C VAL A 45 2.72 3.02 -1.10
N GLY A 46 2.19 4.26 -1.08
CA GLY A 46 1.19 4.67 -0.11
C GLY A 46 1.30 6.12 0.35
N ASP A 47 1.28 7.08 -0.58
CA ASP A 47 0.95 8.46 -0.24
C ASP A 47 -0.55 8.48 0.09
N ILE A 48 -0.87 8.27 1.37
CA ILE A 48 -2.24 8.34 1.89
C ILE A 48 -2.30 9.58 2.77
N HIS A 49 -3.20 10.48 2.37
CA HIS A 49 -3.66 11.67 3.07
C HIS A 49 -3.42 11.62 4.59
N LEU A 50 -2.59 12.55 5.07
CA LEU A 50 -2.53 12.91 6.49
C LEU A 50 -3.77 13.74 6.84
N ASP A 51 -4.94 13.11 6.85
CA ASP A 51 -6.00 13.58 7.74
C ASP A 51 -5.54 13.24 9.16
N GLY A 52 -5.62 14.25 10.04
CA GLY A 52 -5.20 14.20 11.44
C GLY A 52 -6.08 13.30 12.30
N ASP A 53 -6.19 12.04 11.90
CA ASP A 53 -6.99 11.05 12.58
C ASP A 53 -6.21 10.48 13.76
N ASP A 54 -6.76 10.64 14.95
CA ASP A 54 -6.19 10.09 16.17
C ASP A 54 -6.40 8.57 16.24
N TRP A 55 -5.52 7.84 15.56
CA TRP A 55 -5.45 6.37 15.55
C TRP A 55 -5.22 5.77 16.94
N SER A 56 -4.74 6.55 17.91
CA SER A 56 -4.42 6.03 19.24
C SER A 56 -5.65 5.65 20.05
N SER A 57 -6.82 6.20 19.68
CA SER A 57 -8.12 5.92 20.26
C SER A 57 -8.83 4.69 19.67
N LEU A 58 -8.38 4.21 18.50
CA LEU A 58 -9.07 3.15 17.76
C LEU A 58 -8.78 1.75 18.31
N GLY A 59 -9.83 0.92 18.38
CA GLY A 59 -9.70 -0.51 18.63
C GLY A 59 -9.09 -1.24 17.42
N MET A 60 -8.59 -2.47 17.65
CA MET A 60 -7.94 -3.25 16.57
C MET A 60 -8.86 -3.53 15.37
N ILE A 61 -10.17 -3.68 15.59
CA ILE A 61 -11.15 -3.92 14.51
C ILE A 61 -11.37 -2.65 13.70
N GLU A 62 -11.58 -1.52 14.37
CA GLU A 62 -11.87 -0.23 13.73
C GLU A 62 -10.67 0.26 12.93
N ALA A 63 -9.47 0.17 13.51
CA ALA A 63 -8.24 0.52 12.81
C ALA A 63 -7.98 -0.40 11.60
N ALA A 64 -8.24 -1.71 11.71
CA ALA A 64 -8.10 -2.62 10.57
C ALA A 64 -9.14 -2.33 9.47
N ARG A 65 -10.39 -2.02 9.84
CA ARG A 65 -11.42 -1.60 8.89
C ARG A 65 -10.99 -0.35 8.16
N LYS A 66 -10.62 0.69 8.90
CA LYS A 66 -10.18 1.98 8.37
C LYS A 66 -9.01 1.84 7.39
N LEU A 67 -8.00 1.03 7.73
CA LEU A 67 -6.87 0.77 6.81
C LEU A 67 -7.29 0.05 5.53
N LEU A 68 -8.23 -0.90 5.60
CA LEU A 68 -8.74 -1.57 4.41
C LEU A 68 -9.62 -0.65 3.56
N GLU A 69 -10.34 0.29 4.19
CA GLU A 69 -11.10 1.34 3.49
C GLU A 69 -10.17 2.32 2.79
N GLU A 70 -9.14 2.81 3.48
CA GLU A 70 -8.16 3.76 2.95
C GLU A 70 -7.28 3.15 1.84
N SER A 71 -6.83 1.91 2.02
CA SER A 71 -5.99 1.25 1.01
C SER A 71 -6.80 0.81 -0.22
N GLY A 72 -8.09 0.49 -0.05
CA GLY A 72 -8.93 -0.09 -1.11
C GLY A 72 -8.43 -1.43 -1.65
N GLN A 73 -7.42 -2.04 -1.02
CA GLN A 73 -6.73 -3.24 -1.50
C GLN A 73 -6.67 -4.33 -0.43
N PRO A 74 -6.55 -5.61 -0.82
CA PRO A 74 -6.36 -6.69 0.13
C PRO A 74 -5.03 -6.55 0.89
N MET A 75 -5.06 -6.60 2.22
CA MET A 75 -3.86 -6.50 3.06
C MET A 75 -3.63 -7.76 3.89
N SER A 76 -2.38 -8.20 4.02
CA SER A 76 -2.04 -9.32 4.91
C SER A 76 -2.25 -8.92 6.39
N THR A 77 -2.51 -9.90 7.27
CA THR A 77 -2.61 -9.61 8.72
C THR A 77 -1.36 -8.92 9.27
N ARG A 78 -0.19 -9.28 8.76
CA ARG A 78 1.08 -8.70 9.17
C ARG A 78 1.15 -7.23 8.76
N SER A 79 0.85 -6.94 7.49
CA SER A 79 0.83 -5.58 6.95
C SER A 79 -0.16 -4.69 7.70
N LEU A 80 -1.35 -5.21 8.02
CA LEU A 80 -2.34 -4.50 8.84
C LEU A 80 -1.76 -4.15 10.21
N VAL A 81 -1.21 -5.12 10.94
CA VAL A 81 -0.64 -4.83 12.28
C VAL A 81 0.52 -3.83 12.20
N GLU A 82 1.44 -4.00 11.24
CA GLU A 82 2.59 -3.10 11.08
C GLU A 82 2.12 -1.66 10.80
N GLU A 83 1.11 -1.49 9.95
CA GLU A 83 0.56 -0.18 9.62
C GLU A 83 -0.23 0.42 10.79
N MET A 84 -1.06 -0.37 11.48
CA MET A 84 -1.78 0.06 12.68
C MET A 84 -0.82 0.58 13.76
N LEU A 85 0.25 -0.17 14.03
CA LEU A 85 1.25 0.22 15.02
C LEU A 85 2.03 1.46 14.58
N ARG A 86 2.39 1.56 13.29
CA ARG A 86 3.05 2.74 12.72
C ARG A 86 2.21 4.00 12.90
N ARG A 87 0.89 3.88 12.74
CA ARG A 87 -0.05 4.99 12.90
C ARG A 87 -0.42 5.29 14.36
N GLY A 88 0.05 4.49 15.32
CA GLY A 88 -0.09 4.77 16.75
C GLY A 88 -1.23 4.02 17.45
N VAL A 89 -1.83 3.01 16.80
CA VAL A 89 -2.82 2.13 17.44
C VAL A 89 -2.14 1.37 18.59
N ARG A 90 -2.71 1.48 19.79
CA ARG A 90 -2.16 0.82 20.98
C ARG A 90 -2.75 -0.58 21.14
N THR A 91 -1.90 -1.56 21.46
CA THR A 91 -2.33 -2.91 21.79
C THR A 91 -1.60 -3.42 23.02
N ARG A 92 -2.31 -4.16 23.87
CA ARG A 92 -1.74 -4.83 25.05
C ARG A 92 -1.29 -6.26 24.75
N SER A 93 -1.56 -6.77 23.54
CA SER A 93 -1.23 -8.14 23.17
C SER A 93 0.26 -8.29 22.87
N LYS A 94 0.88 -9.34 23.45
CA LYS A 94 2.25 -9.75 23.11
C LYS A 94 2.37 -10.42 21.73
N LYS A 95 1.23 -10.80 21.12
CA LYS A 95 1.16 -11.46 19.81
C LYS A 95 0.12 -10.77 18.92
N PRO A 96 0.35 -9.50 18.54
CA PRO A 96 -0.66 -8.68 17.87
C PRO A 96 -1.14 -9.26 16.53
N ILE A 97 -0.25 -9.91 15.76
CA ILE A 97 -0.62 -10.56 14.49
C ILE A 97 -1.60 -11.72 14.72
N ALA A 98 -1.31 -12.61 15.67
CA ALA A 98 -2.19 -13.74 15.97
C ALA A 98 -3.52 -13.26 16.56
N THR A 99 -3.48 -12.26 17.45
CA THR A 99 -4.69 -11.66 18.01
C THR A 99 -5.54 -11.02 16.93
N LEU A 100 -4.95 -10.19 16.06
CA LEU A 100 -5.71 -9.55 14.98
C LEU A 100 -6.30 -10.59 14.04
N TYR A 101 -5.57 -11.64 13.68
CA TYR A 101 -6.09 -12.71 12.82
C TYR A 101 -7.37 -13.34 13.41
N VAL A 102 -7.35 -13.71 14.69
CA VAL A 102 -8.51 -14.30 15.37
C VAL A 102 -9.65 -13.29 15.43
N VAL A 103 -9.35 -12.06 15.83
CA VAL A 103 -10.34 -10.99 15.97
C VAL A 103 -11.03 -10.69 14.64
N LEU A 104 -10.30 -10.54 13.54
CA LEU A 104 -10.86 -10.27 12.22
C LEU A 104 -11.63 -11.46 11.65
N ARG A 105 -11.22 -12.68 12.00
CA ARG A 105 -11.92 -13.90 11.57
C ARG A 105 -13.31 -14.04 12.18
N GLU A 106 -13.46 -13.61 13.43
CA GLU A 106 -14.74 -13.63 14.14
C GLU A 106 -15.57 -12.36 13.88
N ALA A 107 -14.95 -11.28 13.38
CA ALA A 107 -15.62 -10.01 13.16
C ALA A 107 -16.45 -10.00 11.86
N PRO A 108 -17.69 -9.49 11.89
CA PRO A 108 -18.48 -9.31 10.68
C PRO A 108 -17.90 -8.21 9.79
N GLY A 109 -18.05 -8.37 8.47
CA GLY A 109 -17.61 -7.38 7.49
C GLY A 109 -16.16 -7.52 7.03
N PHE A 110 -15.47 -8.61 7.40
CA PHE A 110 -14.15 -8.96 6.89
C PHE A 110 -14.21 -10.28 6.12
N ALA A 111 -13.46 -10.37 5.04
CA ALA A 111 -13.28 -11.59 4.26
C ALA A 111 -11.78 -11.92 4.17
N PHE A 112 -11.43 -13.17 4.44
CA PHE A 112 -10.06 -13.64 4.30
C PHE A 112 -9.90 -14.46 3.01
N ASP A 113 -9.12 -13.94 2.08
CA ASP A 113 -8.70 -14.66 0.88
C ASP A 113 -7.54 -15.60 1.24
N ARG A 114 -7.79 -16.91 1.18
CA ARG A 114 -6.77 -17.93 1.47
C ARG A 114 -5.66 -18.00 0.42
N ALA A 115 -5.97 -17.75 -0.85
CA ALA A 115 -5.00 -17.81 -1.93
C ALA A 115 -3.99 -16.65 -1.80
N ARG A 116 -4.49 -15.46 -1.47
CA ARG A 116 -3.67 -14.25 -1.31
C ARG A 116 -3.15 -14.04 0.12
N ARG A 117 -3.65 -14.82 1.08
CA ARG A 117 -3.40 -14.68 2.53
C ARG A 117 -3.65 -13.25 3.01
N ALA A 118 -4.72 -12.64 2.51
CA ALA A 118 -5.04 -11.23 2.68
C ALA A 118 -6.48 -11.02 3.12
N TRP A 119 -6.71 -9.92 3.82
CA TRP A 119 -8.01 -9.45 4.28
C TRP A 119 -8.57 -8.42 3.33
N THR A 120 -9.86 -8.50 3.07
CA THR A 120 -10.66 -7.46 2.42
C THR A 120 -11.90 -7.17 3.26
N LEU A 121 -12.54 -6.04 3.00
CA LEU A 121 -13.87 -5.78 3.55
C LEU A 121 -14.87 -6.65 2.79
N ALA A 122 -15.69 -7.38 3.53
CA ALA A 122 -16.81 -8.10 2.96
C ALA A 122 -17.84 -7.05 2.54
N THR A 123 -17.87 -6.72 1.24
CA THR A 123 -18.92 -5.90 0.67
C THR A 123 -20.26 -6.57 0.96
N GLY A 124 -21.14 -5.87 1.67
CA GLY A 124 -22.42 -6.43 2.09
C GLY A 124 -23.23 -6.91 0.88
N LYS A 125 -23.32 -8.23 0.68
CA LYS A 125 -24.48 -8.83 0.01
C LYS A 125 -25.57 -9.00 1.06
N ALA A 126 -26.37 -7.95 1.25
CA ALA A 126 -27.79 -8.19 1.42
C ALA A 126 -28.27 -8.85 0.11
N GLY A 127 -28.79 -10.07 0.19
CA GLY A 127 -29.47 -10.70 -0.93
C GLY A 127 -28.63 -11.67 -1.77
N ARG A 128 -29.02 -12.94 -1.66
CA ARG A 128 -28.90 -14.00 -2.66
C ARG A 128 -29.16 -13.45 -4.07
N SER A 129 -28.20 -13.58 -4.98
CA SER A 129 -28.38 -13.86 -6.42
C SER A 129 -27.06 -13.77 -7.21
N GLU A 130 -27.11 -14.48 -8.33
CA GLU A 130 -26.12 -14.89 -9.32
C GLU A 130 -25.14 -13.85 -9.89
N VAL A 131 -24.00 -14.39 -10.38
CA VAL A 131 -23.25 -14.08 -11.63
C VAL A 131 -22.97 -12.59 -11.90
N THR A 132 -21.71 -12.16 -11.99
CA THR A 132 -20.92 -12.27 -13.23
C THR A 132 -19.43 -12.14 -12.92
N ALA A 133 -18.64 -13.14 -13.31
CA ALA A 133 -17.21 -13.01 -13.42
C ALA A 133 -16.90 -12.04 -14.57
N VAL A 134 -16.35 -10.87 -14.26
CA VAL A 134 -15.72 -10.01 -15.26
C VAL A 134 -14.36 -10.64 -15.56
N THR A 135 -14.33 -11.57 -16.51
CA THR A 135 -13.12 -11.87 -17.26
C THR A 135 -12.75 -10.62 -18.03
N VAL A 136 -11.65 -9.97 -17.64
CA VAL A 136 -10.97 -8.97 -18.45
C VAL A 136 -10.54 -9.68 -19.73
N ALA A 137 -11.23 -9.38 -20.83
CA ALA A 137 -10.83 -9.77 -22.17
C ALA A 137 -9.60 -8.94 -22.53
N GLU A 138 -8.44 -9.58 -22.56
CA GLU A 138 -7.22 -9.02 -23.12
C GLU A 138 -7.28 -9.15 -24.65
N ASP A 139 -6.96 -8.03 -25.30
CA ASP A 139 -6.95 -7.72 -26.73
C ASP A 139 -6.76 -8.90 -27.71
N ALA A 140 -7.72 -9.05 -28.62
CA ALA A 140 -7.53 -9.74 -29.90
C ALA A 140 -7.55 -8.70 -31.03
N LEU A 141 -6.38 -8.46 -31.64
CA LEU A 141 -6.27 -7.76 -32.92
C LEU A 141 -6.50 -8.74 -34.10
N PRO A 142 -7.09 -8.29 -35.22
CA PRO A 142 -7.55 -9.13 -36.31
C PRO A 142 -6.47 -9.31 -37.41
N GLY A 143 -6.43 -10.47 -38.06
CA GLY A 143 -5.48 -10.74 -39.14
C GLY A 143 -5.64 -12.11 -39.80
N GLU A 144 -6.74 -12.26 -40.54
CA GLU A 144 -6.88 -12.90 -41.85
C GLU A 144 -6.30 -14.29 -42.24
N HIS A 145 -7.18 -15.01 -42.96
CA HIS A 145 -6.99 -15.99 -44.05
C HIS A 145 -6.81 -17.50 -43.79
N HIS A 146 -7.91 -18.19 -44.13
CA HIS A 146 -8.02 -19.39 -44.99
C HIS A 146 -7.81 -20.82 -44.45
N ARG A 147 -8.96 -21.51 -44.40
CA ARG A 147 -9.31 -22.75 -45.16
C ARG A 147 -8.79 -24.10 -44.66
N ALA A 148 -9.71 -24.92 -44.15
CA ALA A 148 -10.02 -26.32 -44.55
C ALA A 148 -10.92 -26.97 -43.47
N SER A 149 -12.18 -27.29 -43.75
CA SER A 149 -12.67 -28.57 -44.29
C SER A 149 -12.42 -29.80 -43.39
N SER A 150 -13.41 -30.14 -42.56
CA SER A 150 -14.05 -31.47 -42.41
C SER A 150 -15.17 -31.29 -41.37
N GLY A 151 -16.43 -31.69 -41.51
CA GLY A 151 -16.99 -32.81 -42.25
C GLY A 151 -17.03 -34.04 -41.35
N VAL A 152 -18.08 -34.23 -40.52
CA VAL A 152 -18.67 -35.55 -40.16
C VAL A 152 -20.02 -35.35 -39.45
N ARG A 153 -20.91 -36.28 -39.76
CA ARG A 153 -22.37 -36.30 -39.56
C ARG A 153 -22.80 -36.78 -38.16
N ARG A 154 -24.00 -36.32 -37.78
CA ARG A 154 -25.10 -36.99 -37.04
C ARG A 154 -24.77 -38.30 -36.31
N ARG A 155 -25.20 -38.42 -35.03
CA ARG A 155 -26.26 -39.37 -34.65
C ARG A 155 -26.81 -39.10 -33.25
N SER A 156 -28.12 -38.92 -33.18
CA SER A 156 -28.97 -39.01 -32.00
C SER A 156 -29.16 -40.46 -31.59
N TYR A 157 -29.23 -40.72 -30.28
CA TYR A 157 -29.91 -41.90 -29.75
C TYR A 157 -30.68 -41.56 -28.46
N ARG A 158 -31.94 -41.97 -28.54
CA ARG A 158 -32.98 -42.10 -27.52
C ARG A 158 -32.91 -43.56 -27.04
N THR A 159 -32.95 -43.79 -25.73
CA THR A 159 -33.43 -45.02 -25.04
C THR A 159 -33.68 -44.60 -23.58
N SER A 160 -34.92 -44.36 -23.12
CA SER A 160 -35.91 -45.30 -22.56
C SER A 160 -35.42 -46.16 -21.39
N SER A 161 -36.02 -45.89 -20.23
CA SER A 161 -36.56 -46.82 -19.23
C SER A 161 -35.63 -47.79 -18.49
N GLY A 162 -35.57 -47.56 -17.18
CA GLY A 162 -35.41 -48.54 -16.12
C GLY A 162 -36.26 -48.09 -14.94
#